data_AF-A0A227J8I8-F1
#
_entry.id   AF-A0A227J8I8-F1
#
_cell.length_a   1.000
_cell.length_b   1.000
_cell.length_c   1.000
_cell.angle_alpha   90.00
_cell.angle_beta   90.00
_cell.angle_gamma   90.00
#
_symmetry.space_group_name_H-M   'P 1'
#
loop_
_entity.id
_entity.type
_entity.pdbx_description
1 polymer ?
#
loop_
_entity_poly.entity_id
_entity_poly.type
_entity_poly.pdbx_seq_one_letter_code
_entity_poly.pdbx_strand_id
1 'polypeptide(L)' 'IRKTLTQLENKMDKLGVALAEAEEQLADNSLYEAENKAKLNEVLALQASSKSELEEVEMEWMSAQEELEQMELEFNQ' A
#
# COMPACT_ATOMS: atom_id res chain seq x y z
N ILE A 1 18.91 6.61 -1.28
CA ILE A 1 17.70 7.42 -1.54
C ILE A 1 17.01 7.09 -2.85
N ARG A 2 17.50 7.45 -4.05
CA ARG A 2 16.76 7.20 -5.31
C ARG A 2 16.31 5.75 -5.51
N LYS A 3 17.18 4.77 -5.23
CA LYS A 3 16.82 3.34 -5.25
C LYS A 3 15.72 2.98 -4.23
N THR A 4 15.78 3.59 -3.04
CA THR A 4 14.79 3.40 -1.97
C THR A 4 13.43 3.95 -2.39
N LEU A 5 13.39 5.15 -2.97
CA LEU A 5 12.16 5.74 -3.51
C LEU A 5 11.50 4.84 -4.55
N THR A 6 12.26 4.32 -5.52
CA THR A 6 11.74 3.36 -6.50
C THR A 6 11.23 2.06 -5.85
N GLN A 7 11.87 1.58 -4.78
CA GLN A 7 11.39 0.41 -4.06
C GLN A 7 10.07 0.68 -3.33
N LEU A 8 9.94 1.86 -2.71
CA LEU A 8 8.73 2.30 -2.03
C LEU A 8 7.57 2.51 -3.03
N GLU A 9 7.84 3.13 -4.19
CA GLU A 9 6.86 3.26 -5.29
C GLU A 9 6.32 1.91 -5.75
N ASN A 10 7.21 0.95 -6.04
CA ASN A 10 6.80 -0.40 -6.41
C ASN A 10 6.01 -1.10 -5.30
N LYS A 11 6.27 -0.77 -4.03
CA LYS A 11 5.54 -1.34 -2.89
C LYS A 11 4.15 -0.72 -2.79
N MET A 12 4.02 0.60 -2.95
CA MET A 12 2.72 1.29 -3.02
C MET A 12 1.86 0.74 -4.16
N ASP A 13 2.42 0.55 -5.36
CA ASP A 13 1.70 -0.02 -6.50
C ASP A 13 1.14 -1.41 -6.19
N LYS A 14 1.95 -2.28 -5.58
CA LYS A 14 1.53 -3.64 -5.20
C LYS A 14 0.42 -3.63 -4.15
N LEU A 15 0.55 -2.78 -3.15
CA LEU A 15 -0.46 -2.63 -2.09
C LEU A 15 -1.76 -2.05 -2.64
N GLY A 16 -1.67 -1.10 -3.59
CA GLY A 16 -2.82 -0.55 -4.30
C GLY A 16 -3.57 -1.61 -5.12
N VAL A 17 -2.85 -2.48 -5.84
CA VAL A 17 -3.46 -3.61 -6.54
C VAL A 17 -4.12 -4.59 -5.57
N ALA A 18 -3.41 -5.00 -4.51
CA ALA A 18 -3.96 -5.93 -3.51
C ALA A 18 -5.22 -5.36 -2.83
N LEU A 19 -5.23 -4.04 -2.59
CA LEU A 19 -6.38 -3.35 -2.03
C LEU A 19 -7.57 -3.33 -3.00
N ALA A 20 -7.33 -3.03 -4.28
CA ALA A 20 -8.36 -3.04 -5.31
C ALA A 20 -8.96 -4.44 -5.50
N GLU A 21 -8.14 -5.49 -5.50
CA GLU A 21 -8.58 -6.89 -5.57
C GLU A 21 -9.42 -7.30 -4.35
N ALA A 22 -9.07 -6.80 -3.16
CA ALA A 22 -9.86 -7.03 -1.95
C ALA A 22 -11.22 -6.31 -2.03
N GLU A 23 -11.24 -5.07 -2.53
CA GLU A 23 -12.47 -4.29 -2.69
C GLU A 23 -13.39 -4.86 -3.77
N GLU A 24 -12.86 -5.40 -4.86
CA GLU A 24 -13.61 -6.12 -5.87
C GLU A 24 -14.26 -7.39 -5.28
N GLN A 25 -13.52 -8.16 -4.47
CA GLN A 25 -14.08 -9.31 -3.76
C GLN A 25 -15.17 -8.91 -2.76
N LEU A 26 -14.99 -7.82 -2.02
CA LEU A 26 -16.00 -7.33 -1.07
C LEU A 26 -17.27 -6.79 -1.75
N ALA A 27 -17.21 -6.46 -3.03
CA ALA A 27 -18.39 -6.07 -3.80
C ALA A 27 -19.27 -7.29 -4.19
N ASP A 28 -18.75 -8.51 -4.09
CA ASP A 28 -19.50 -9.73 -4.36
C ASP A 28 -20.38 -10.12 -3.16
N ASN A 29 -21.71 -10.05 -3.34
CA ASN A 29 -22.67 -10.41 -2.30
C ASN A 29 -22.59 -11.87 -1.86
N SER A 30 -22.12 -12.78 -2.73
CA SER A 30 -21.95 -14.21 -2.38
C SER A 30 -20.88 -14.42 -1.31
N LEU A 31 -19.92 -13.48 -1.17
CA LEU A 31 -18.86 -13.54 -0.17
C LEU A 31 -19.41 -13.51 1.28
N TYR A 32 -20.61 -12.95 1.46
CA TYR A 32 -21.25 -12.83 2.78
C TYR A 32 -22.08 -14.06 3.17
N GLU A 33 -22.14 -15.09 2.31
CA GLU A 33 -22.77 -16.36 2.63
C GLU A 33 -22.01 -17.11 3.72
N ALA A 34 -22.72 -17.91 4.53
CA ALA A 34 -22.15 -18.57 5.70
C ALA A 34 -20.98 -19.52 5.36
N GLU A 35 -21.02 -20.12 4.17
CA GLU A 35 -19.96 -20.98 3.63
C GLU A 35 -18.67 -20.21 3.28
N ASN A 36 -18.78 -18.92 2.99
CA ASN A 36 -17.68 -18.06 2.59
C ASN A 36 -17.08 -17.24 3.74
N LYS A 37 -17.52 -17.47 4.99
CA LYS A 37 -17.04 -16.73 6.17
C LYS A 37 -15.50 -16.73 6.33
N ALA A 38 -14.85 -17.85 6.03
CA ALA A 38 -13.38 -17.93 6.06
C ALA A 38 -12.75 -17.00 5.02
N LYS A 39 -13.30 -17.01 3.79
CA LYS A 39 -12.85 -16.15 2.70
C LYS A 39 -13.12 -14.67 2.99
N LEU A 40 -14.31 -14.34 3.49
CA LEU A 40 -14.66 -12.97 3.90
C LEU A 40 -13.66 -12.42 4.93
N ASN A 41 -13.31 -13.21 5.95
CA ASN A 41 -12.31 -12.80 6.94
C ASN A 41 -10.92 -12.57 6.34
N GLU A 42 -10.49 -13.42 5.40
CA GLU A 42 -9.23 -13.26 4.68
C GLU A 42 -9.22 -11.97 3.86
N VAL A 43 -10.30 -11.70 3.11
CA VAL A 43 -10.40 -10.50 2.27
C VAL A 43 -10.45 -9.23 3.12
N LEU A 44 -11.18 -9.23 4.24
CA LEU A 44 -11.20 -8.11 5.18
C LEU A 44 -9.83 -7.88 5.83
N ALA A 45 -9.13 -8.95 6.19
CA ALA A 45 -7.78 -8.85 6.74
C ALA A 45 -6.80 -8.28 5.70
N LEU A 46 -6.89 -8.74 4.45
CA LEU A 46 -6.07 -8.23 3.34
C LEU A 46 -6.35 -6.75 3.08
N GLN A 47 -7.62 -6.32 3.07
CA GLN A 47 -7.99 -4.92 2.90
C GLN A 47 -7.39 -4.05 4.02
N ALA A 48 -7.55 -4.48 5.27
CA ALA A 48 -7.07 -3.73 6.44
C ALA A 48 -5.55 -3.64 6.48
N SER A 49 -4.85 -4.75 6.24
CA SER A 49 -3.38 -4.77 6.23
C SER A 49 -2.83 -3.96 5.06
N SER A 50 -3.42 -4.08 3.87
CA SER A 50 -2.96 -3.33 2.69
C SER A 50 -3.14 -1.83 2.87
N LYS A 51 -4.25 -1.38 3.48
CA LYS A 51 -4.46 0.05 3.81
C LYS A 51 -3.42 0.55 4.80
N SER A 52 -3.23 -0.16 5.91
CA SER A 52 -2.29 0.25 6.95
C SER A 52 -0.85 0.27 6.43
N GLU A 53 -0.46 -0.71 5.62
CA GLU A 53 0.88 -0.77 5.07
C GLU A 53 1.09 0.29 3.97
N LEU A 54 0.04 0.62 3.19
CA LEU A 54 0.11 1.68 2.20
C LEU A 54 0.38 3.03 2.86
N GLU A 55 -0.36 3.37 3.93
CA GLU A 55 -0.15 4.60 4.71
C GLU A 55 1.29 4.69 5.28
N GLU A 56 1.83 3.57 5.78
CA GLU A 56 3.21 3.51 6.27
C GLU A 56 4.23 3.77 5.14
N VAL A 57 4.05 3.11 4.00
CA VAL A 57 4.94 3.26 2.84
C VAL A 57 4.87 4.66 2.24
N GLU A 58 3.69 5.28 2.23
CA GLU A 58 3.51 6.67 1.81
C GLU A 58 4.29 7.64 2.72
N MET A 59 4.25 7.45 4.04
CA MET A 59 5.04 8.25 4.98
C MET A 59 6.55 8.05 4.79
N GLU A 60 7.00 6.80 4.61
CA GLU A 60 8.40 6.50 4.32
C GLU A 60 8.86 7.15 3.01
N TRP A 61 8.01 7.11 1.97
CA TRP A 61 8.32 7.71 0.67
C TRP A 61 8.42 9.22 0.77
N MET A 62 7.50 9.88 1.49
CA MET A 62 7.55 11.33 1.73
C MET A 62 8.84 11.73 2.45
N SER A 63 9.20 11.01 3.52
CA SER A 63 10.44 11.30 4.26
C SER A 63 11.70 11.10 3.39
N ALA A 64 11.73 10.05 2.57
CA ALA A 64 12.85 9.79 1.66
C ALA A 64 12.94 10.82 0.51
N GLN A 65 11.81 11.40 0.11
CA GLN A 65 11.77 12.51 -0.86
C GLN A 65 12.33 13.78 -0.24
N GLU A 66 11.89 14.15 0.96
CA GLU A 66 12.42 15.32 1.69
C GLU A 66 13.95 15.21 1.88
N GLU A 67 14.45 14.02 2.23
CA GLU A 67 15.89 13.77 2.34
C GLU A 67 16.61 13.93 0.99
N LEU A 68 16.00 13.49 -0.11
CA LEU A 68 16.56 13.70 -1.45
C LEU A 68 16.67 15.18 -1.80
N GLU A 69 15.59 15.93 -1.60
CA GLU A 69 15.54 17.36 -1.89
C GLU A 69 16.57 18.14 -1.08
N GLN A 70 16.75 17.79 0.20
CA GLN A 70 17.76 18.39 1.06
C GLN A 70 19.19 18.11 0.54
N MET A 71 19.49 16.87 0.15
CA MET A 71 20.79 16.53 -0.43
C MET A 71 21.07 17.27 -1.74
N GLU A 72 20.06 17.41 -2.60
CA GLU A 72 20.18 18.13 -3.87
C GLU A 72 20.38 19.63 -3.65
N LEU A 73 19.72 20.21 -2.64
CA LEU A 73 19.91 21.60 -2.25
C LEU A 73 21.31 21.86 -1.68
N GLU A 74 21.83 20.98 -0.83
CA GLU A 74 23.18 21.07 -0.28
C GLU A 74 24.26 20.92 -1.35
N PHE A 75 24.06 20.06 -2.35
CA PHE A 75 25.01 19.86 -3.44
C PHE A 75 25.07 21.05 -4.42
N ASN A 76 23.96 21.79 -4.54
CA ASN A 76 23.82 22.92 -5.47
C ASN A 76 24.14 24.29 -4.83
N GLN A 77 24.56 24.31 -3.56
CA GLN A 77 25.11 25.51 -2.87
C GLN A 77 26.63 25.57 -2.99
#